data_AF-A0A957RX30-F1
#
_entry.id   AF-A0A957RX30-F1
#
_cell.length_a   1.000
_cell.length_b   1.000
_cell.length_c   1.000
_cell.angle_alpha   90.00
_cell.angle_beta   90.00
_cell.angle_gamma   90.00
#
_symmetry.space_group_name_H-M   'P 1'
#
loop_
_entity.id
_entity.type
_entity.pdbx_description
1 polymer ?
#
loop_
_entity_poly.entity_id
_entity_poly.type
_entity_poly.pdbx_seq_one_letter_code
_entity_poly.pdbx_strand_id
1 'polypeptide(L)'
;MSVNPTAPATRRTYGEIFDRGYLHYDGPRLGVPAAIWALARYSMARAIGIRRPWTAKIIPFLIYAAVLIPVALAIGIRAFVPAFNFLTYGEFFGAIFILEGIFVALIAPEMVSTDQHDKMLPLYFSRPIGRNAYVVAKLLGTGLLTLSVSLAPVAIMWIGNVLLAQDPALALREGLDDLGRIVVAGVLIAFYLGAIGLMISSFTGRKSVAVGVIVLGFVISESLSLALSEALRDQP
;
A
#
# COMPACT_ATOMS: atom_id res chain seq x y z
N MET A 1 71.08 35.27 18.00
CA MET A 1 70.47 34.97 16.69
C MET A 1 69.74 33.63 16.85
N SER A 2 68.48 33.65 17.29
CA SER A 2 67.69 32.44 17.52
C SER A 2 66.85 32.13 16.29
N VAL A 3 67.11 30.98 15.67
CA VAL A 3 66.31 30.46 14.56
C VAL A 3 65.03 29.88 15.15
N ASN A 4 63.88 30.42 14.73
CA ASN A 4 62.56 29.93 15.14
C ASN A 4 62.24 28.68 14.29
N PRO A 5 61.95 27.50 14.87
CA PRO A 5 61.59 26.33 14.09
C PRO A 5 60.18 26.51 13.51
N THR A 6 60.06 26.37 12.18
CA THR A 6 58.79 26.39 11.47
C THR A 6 57.92 25.20 11.91
N ALA A 7 56.70 25.48 12.38
CA ALA A 7 55.72 24.46 12.72
C ALA A 7 55.39 23.56 11.51
N PRO A 8 55.18 22.25 11.69
CA PRO A 8 54.86 21.36 10.59
C PRO A 8 53.50 21.72 10.00
N ALA A 9 53.46 21.94 8.68
CA ALA A 9 52.22 22.15 7.95
C ALA A 9 51.31 20.93 8.12
N THR A 10 50.18 21.10 8.80
CA THR A 10 49.12 20.10 8.85
C THR A 10 48.62 19.85 7.43
N ARG A 11 48.97 18.69 6.86
CA ARG A 11 48.32 18.20 5.62
C ARG A 11 46.83 18.11 5.92
N ARG A 12 46.07 19.09 5.43
CA ARG A 12 44.63 18.96 5.32
C ARG A 12 44.39 17.73 4.44
N THR A 13 43.78 16.70 5.02
CA THR A 13 43.23 15.59 4.24
C THR A 13 42.17 16.20 3.32
N TYR A 14 42.57 16.52 2.09
CA TYR A 14 41.64 16.92 1.06
C TYR A 14 40.62 15.79 0.91
N GLY A 15 39.33 16.11 0.97
CA GLY A 15 38.30 15.14 0.63
C GLY A 15 38.52 14.69 -0.81
N GLU A 16 38.85 13.41 -1.01
CA GLU A 16 38.93 12.83 -2.34
C GLU A 16 37.55 12.88 -3.00
N ILE A 17 37.44 13.62 -4.09
CA ILE A 17 36.27 13.60 -4.96
C ILE A 17 36.38 12.33 -5.78
N PHE A 18 35.70 11.28 -5.34
CA PHE A 18 35.52 10.10 -6.17
C PHE A 18 34.56 10.45 -7.30
N ASP A 19 35.06 10.48 -8.53
CA ASP A 19 34.22 10.46 -9.73
C ASP A 19 33.49 9.12 -9.76
N ARG A 20 32.29 9.11 -9.16
CA ARG A 20 31.35 8.00 -9.30
C ARG A 20 30.76 8.13 -10.70
N GLY A 21 31.52 7.65 -11.68
CA GLY A 21 31.20 7.72 -13.10
C GLY A 21 29.70 7.62 -13.34
N TYR A 22 29.09 8.76 -13.66
CA TYR A 22 27.68 8.80 -14.00
C TYR A 22 27.53 8.09 -15.34
N LEU A 23 26.86 6.93 -15.33
CA LEU A 23 26.50 6.24 -16.57
C LEU A 23 25.62 7.18 -17.39
N HIS A 24 26.07 7.47 -18.61
CA HIS A 24 25.25 8.19 -19.57
C HIS A 24 24.04 7.32 -19.90
N TYR A 25 22.86 7.92 -19.82
CA TYR A 25 21.62 7.26 -20.19
C TYR A 25 21.32 7.58 -21.64
N ASP A 26 21.64 6.62 -22.52
CA ASP A 26 21.38 6.72 -23.96
C ASP A 26 20.00 6.18 -24.37
N GLY A 27 19.18 5.76 -23.40
CA GLY A 27 17.85 5.24 -23.63
C GLY A 27 16.81 6.32 -24.01
N PRO A 28 15.67 5.92 -24.58
CA PRO A 28 14.60 6.85 -24.93
C PRO A 28 13.98 7.51 -23.69
N ARG A 29 13.65 8.80 -23.79
CA ARG A 29 12.99 9.53 -22.71
C ARG A 29 11.51 9.17 -22.66
N LEU A 30 11.12 8.33 -21.69
CA LEU A 30 9.77 7.75 -21.58
C LEU A 30 8.68 8.72 -21.05
N GLY A 31 9.01 9.98 -20.78
CA GLY A 31 8.06 11.02 -20.39
C GLY A 31 7.46 10.89 -18.98
N VAL A 32 6.39 11.65 -18.73
CA VAL A 32 5.74 11.78 -17.41
C VAL A 32 5.06 10.49 -16.93
N PRO A 33 4.32 9.73 -17.75
CA PRO A 33 3.66 8.50 -17.28
C PRO A 33 4.66 7.46 -16.76
N ALA A 34 5.79 7.30 -17.44
CA ALA A 34 6.85 6.41 -16.98
C ALA A 34 7.51 6.89 -15.68
N ALA A 35 7.65 8.21 -15.50
CA ALA A 35 8.15 8.78 -14.25
C ALA A 35 7.18 8.53 -13.08
N ILE A 36 5.87 8.68 -13.32
CA ILE A 36 4.81 8.34 -12.35
C ILE A 36 4.89 6.87 -11.97
N TRP A 37 4.94 5.97 -12.96
CA TRP A 37 5.01 4.53 -12.70
C TRP A 37 6.30 4.11 -12.00
N ALA A 38 7.44 4.68 -12.39
CA ALA A 38 8.72 4.42 -11.73
C ALA A 38 8.69 4.82 -10.25
N LEU A 39 8.13 6.00 -9.94
CA LEU A 39 7.98 6.47 -8.57
C LEU A 39 6.97 5.64 -7.79
N ALA A 40 5.83 5.28 -8.40
CA ALA A 40 4.83 4.40 -7.80
C ALA A 40 5.44 3.04 -7.45
N ARG A 41 6.12 2.38 -8.40
CA ARG A 41 6.79 1.09 -8.19
C ARG A 41 7.86 1.16 -7.12
N TYR A 42 8.70 2.20 -7.13
CA TYR A 42 9.71 2.40 -6.10
C TYR A 42 9.08 2.57 -4.71
N SER A 43 8.04 3.40 -4.62
CA SER A 43 7.32 3.65 -3.38
C SER A 43 6.67 2.36 -2.87
N MET A 44 5.92 1.64 -3.72
CA MET A 44 5.33 0.35 -3.37
C MET A 44 6.36 -0.65 -2.82
N ALA A 45 7.48 -0.82 -3.53
CA ALA A 45 8.56 -1.70 -3.11
C ALA A 45 9.12 -1.31 -1.72
N ARG A 46 9.25 -0.01 -1.45
CA ARG A 46 9.69 0.51 -0.14
C ARG A 46 8.66 0.21 0.95
N ALA A 47 7.36 0.36 0.66
CA ALA A 47 6.26 0.14 1.62
C ALA A 47 6.23 -1.30 2.15
N ILE A 48 6.40 -2.27 1.26
CA ILE A 48 6.37 -3.70 1.63
C ILE A 48 7.76 -4.22 2.08
N GLY A 49 8.75 -3.34 2.24
CA GLY A 49 10.06 -3.70 2.78
C GLY A 49 11.04 -4.34 1.79
N ILE A 50 10.88 -4.15 0.47
CA ILE A 50 11.89 -4.58 -0.51
C ILE A 50 13.18 -3.75 -0.31
N ARG A 51 14.33 -4.43 -0.28
CA ARG A 51 15.66 -3.88 0.07
C ARG A 51 15.79 -3.38 1.52
N ARG A 52 14.89 -3.78 2.43
CA ARG A 52 15.00 -3.57 3.87
C ARG A 52 15.25 -4.89 4.61
N PRO A 53 15.70 -4.86 5.88
CA PRO A 53 15.84 -6.08 6.68
C PRO A 53 14.55 -6.90 6.69
N TRP A 54 14.69 -8.21 6.88
CA TRP A 54 13.56 -9.15 6.82
C TRP A 54 12.41 -8.78 7.77
N THR A 55 12.71 -8.10 8.88
CA THR A 55 11.72 -7.61 9.85
C THR A 55 10.73 -6.62 9.26
N ALA A 56 11.13 -5.79 8.29
CA ALA A 56 10.24 -4.82 7.65
C ALA A 56 9.17 -5.47 6.76
N LYS A 57 9.34 -6.76 6.43
CA LYS A 57 8.38 -7.53 5.63
C LYS A 57 7.35 -8.26 6.50
N ILE A 58 7.60 -8.43 7.80
CA ILE A 58 6.74 -9.25 8.66
C ILE A 58 5.32 -8.69 8.68
N ILE A 59 5.15 -7.42 9.06
CA ILE A 59 3.81 -6.85 9.29
C ILE A 59 2.97 -6.83 7.99
N PRO A 60 3.46 -6.33 6.84
CA PRO A 60 2.68 -6.38 5.60
C PRO A 60 2.26 -7.80 5.22
N PHE A 61 3.19 -8.75 5.28
CA PHE A 61 2.90 -10.14 4.89
C PHE A 61 2.00 -10.86 5.90
N LEU A 62 2.05 -10.51 7.19
CA LEU A 62 1.09 -11.01 8.18
C LEU A 62 -0.33 -10.55 7.86
N ILE A 63 -0.52 -9.31 7.40
CA ILE A 63 -1.86 -8.84 7.00
C ILE A 63 -2.34 -9.58 5.74
N TYR A 64 -1.48 -9.74 4.74
CA TYR A 64 -1.82 -10.58 3.56
C TYR A 64 -2.21 -12.00 3.98
N ALA A 65 -1.44 -12.62 4.88
CA ALA A 65 -1.73 -13.95 5.39
C ALA A 65 -3.05 -13.99 6.18
N ALA A 66 -3.30 -13.01 7.05
CA ALA A 66 -4.51 -12.91 7.85
C ALA A 66 -5.78 -12.80 6.99
N VAL A 67 -5.68 -12.20 5.81
CA VAL A 67 -6.80 -12.09 4.86
C VAL A 67 -6.90 -13.32 3.94
N LEU A 68 -5.78 -13.84 3.44
CA LEU A 68 -5.76 -14.95 2.49
C LEU A 68 -6.02 -16.32 3.13
N ILE A 69 -5.52 -16.57 4.34
CA ILE A 69 -5.64 -17.87 5.00
C ILE A 69 -7.10 -18.26 5.24
N PRO A 70 -7.97 -17.39 5.79
CA PRO A 70 -9.39 -17.72 5.98
C PRO A 70 -10.09 -18.08 4.66
N VAL A 71 -9.79 -17.36 3.57
CA VAL A 71 -10.35 -17.66 2.25
C VAL A 71 -9.88 -19.03 1.74
N ALA A 72 -8.58 -19.30 1.83
CA ALA A 72 -8.02 -20.58 1.40
C ALA A 72 -8.62 -21.75 2.20
N LEU A 73 -8.76 -21.60 3.51
CA LEU A 73 -9.41 -22.59 4.38
C LEU A 73 -10.89 -22.77 4.02
N ALA A 74 -11.62 -21.68 3.80
CA ALA A 74 -13.04 -21.73 3.43
C ALA A 74 -13.27 -22.49 2.12
N ILE A 75 -12.46 -22.22 1.08
CA ILE A 75 -12.50 -22.96 -0.19
C ILE A 75 -12.15 -24.43 0.04
N GLY A 76 -11.11 -24.70 0.84
CA GLY A 76 -10.69 -26.05 1.18
C GLY A 76 -11.81 -26.85 1.87
N ILE A 77 -12.47 -26.26 2.87
CA ILE A 77 -13.61 -26.89 3.57
C ILE A 77 -14.77 -27.13 2.60
N ARG A 78 -15.11 -26.13 1.77
CA ARG A 78 -16.20 -26.24 0.79
C ARG A 78 -15.97 -27.37 -0.21
N ALA A 79 -14.71 -27.66 -0.57
CA ALA A 79 -14.38 -28.76 -1.47
C ALA A 79 -14.76 -30.15 -0.93
N PHE A 80 -14.77 -30.33 0.40
CA PHE A 80 -15.17 -31.58 1.05
C PHE A 80 -16.60 -31.54 1.62
N VAL A 81 -17.10 -30.35 1.93
CA VAL A 81 -18.42 -30.12 2.52
C VAL A 81 -19.18 -29.12 1.63
N PRO A 82 -19.91 -29.58 0.58
CA PRO A 82 -20.57 -28.70 -0.37
C PRO A 82 -21.64 -27.78 0.23
N ALA A 83 -22.19 -28.14 1.39
CA ALA A 83 -23.16 -27.33 2.14
C ALA A 83 -22.51 -26.18 2.94
N PHE A 84 -21.17 -26.16 3.04
CA PHE A 84 -20.46 -25.10 3.74
C PHE A 84 -20.52 -23.80 2.94
N ASN A 85 -21.14 -22.78 3.54
CA ASN A 85 -21.16 -21.42 3.03
C ASN A 85 -20.22 -20.56 3.89
N PHE A 86 -19.33 -19.84 3.21
CA PHE A 86 -18.49 -18.83 3.84
C PHE A 86 -19.23 -17.47 3.82
N LEU A 87 -18.49 -16.38 3.64
CA LEU A 87 -19.03 -15.04 3.47
C LEU A 87 -19.46 -14.79 2.02
N THR A 88 -20.45 -13.93 1.84
CA THR A 88 -20.69 -13.26 0.55
C THR A 88 -19.57 -12.28 0.23
N TYR A 89 -19.45 -11.85 -1.04
CA TYR A 89 -18.41 -10.90 -1.44
C TYR A 89 -18.48 -9.56 -0.68
N GLY A 90 -19.70 -9.06 -0.42
CA GLY A 90 -19.90 -7.82 0.35
C GLY A 90 -19.52 -7.97 1.81
N GLU A 91 -19.94 -9.06 2.46
CA GLU A 91 -19.56 -9.37 3.85
C GLU A 91 -18.05 -9.54 3.98
N PHE A 92 -17.39 -10.11 2.98
CA PHE A 92 -15.93 -10.23 2.98
C PHE A 92 -15.25 -8.86 3.02
N PHE A 93 -15.63 -7.91 2.15
CA PHE A 93 -15.07 -6.56 2.18
C PHE A 93 -15.30 -5.87 3.53
N GLY A 94 -16.48 -6.04 4.13
CA GLY A 94 -16.75 -5.53 5.48
C GLY A 94 -15.84 -6.17 6.54
N ALA A 95 -15.69 -7.50 6.50
CA ALA A 95 -14.87 -8.24 7.47
C ALA A 95 -13.38 -7.85 7.44
N ILE A 96 -12.85 -7.46 6.28
CA ILE A 96 -11.43 -7.10 6.13
C ILE A 96 -11.16 -5.60 6.22
N PHE A 97 -12.19 -4.76 6.34
CA PHE A 97 -12.07 -3.30 6.28
C PHE A 97 -11.08 -2.74 7.31
N ILE A 98 -11.15 -3.21 8.57
CA ILE A 98 -10.21 -2.81 9.62
C ILE A 98 -8.78 -3.25 9.28
N LEU A 99 -8.58 -4.47 8.79
CA LEU A 99 -7.26 -4.96 8.41
C LEU A 99 -6.67 -4.14 7.25
N GLU A 100 -7.49 -3.78 6.27
CA GLU A 100 -7.10 -2.92 5.15
C GLU A 100 -6.75 -1.51 5.63
N GLY A 101 -7.50 -0.96 6.60
CA GLY A 101 -7.18 0.29 7.28
C GLY A 101 -5.84 0.26 8.02
N ILE A 102 -5.55 -0.83 8.75
CA ILE A 102 -4.25 -1.04 9.42
C ILE A 102 -3.12 -1.17 8.40
N PHE A 103 -3.36 -1.88 7.30
CA PHE A 103 -2.39 -1.99 6.21
C PHE A 103 -2.05 -0.62 5.63
N VAL A 104 -3.07 0.20 5.34
CA VAL A 104 -2.90 1.59 4.89
C VAL A 104 -2.13 2.43 5.91
N ALA A 105 -2.44 2.29 7.20
CA ALA A 105 -1.74 3.00 8.26
C ALA A 105 -0.24 2.67 8.29
N LEU A 106 0.14 1.45 7.91
CA LEU A 106 1.55 1.05 7.80
C LEU A 106 2.22 1.61 6.54
N ILE A 107 1.56 1.52 5.38
CA ILE A 107 2.20 1.84 4.10
C ILE A 107 2.19 3.34 3.78
N ALA A 108 1.12 4.07 4.11
CA ALA A 108 0.96 5.46 3.69
C ALA A 108 2.02 6.41 4.29
N PRO A 109 2.40 6.28 5.58
CA PRO A 109 3.50 7.08 6.15
C PRO A 109 4.86 6.73 5.54
N GLU A 110 5.08 5.46 5.16
CA GLU A 110 6.27 5.08 4.40
C GLU A 110 6.30 5.75 3.02
N MET A 111 5.14 5.97 2.40
CA MET A 111 5.02 6.61 1.09
C MET A 111 5.30 8.12 1.12
N VAL A 112 4.76 8.86 2.10
CA VAL A 112 4.79 10.34 2.08
C VAL A 112 5.56 10.92 3.25
N SER A 113 5.29 10.50 4.49
CA SER A 113 5.95 11.05 5.68
C SER A 113 7.47 10.86 5.62
N THR A 114 7.94 9.75 5.05
CA THR A 114 9.37 9.53 4.86
C THR A 114 10.02 10.53 3.89
N ASP A 115 9.34 10.86 2.80
CA ASP A 115 9.88 11.84 1.83
C ASP A 115 9.99 13.24 2.46
N GLN A 116 9.09 13.57 3.41
CA GLN A 116 9.15 14.82 4.18
C GLN A 116 10.26 14.78 5.22
N HIS A 117 10.35 13.69 5.98
CA HIS A 117 11.39 13.48 6.99
C HIS A 117 12.79 13.59 6.38
N ASP A 118 12.99 12.92 5.24
CA ASP A 118 14.27 12.87 4.54
C ASP A 118 14.49 14.11 3.63
N LYS A 119 13.56 15.08 3.63
CA LYS A 119 13.60 16.31 2.82
C LYS A 119 13.82 16.04 1.32
N MET A 120 13.20 15.00 0.79
CA MET A 120 13.33 14.59 -0.61
C MET A 120 12.45 15.41 -1.57
N LEU A 121 11.42 16.11 -1.08
CA LEU A 121 10.49 16.86 -1.92
C LEU A 121 11.16 17.90 -2.83
N PRO A 122 12.10 18.74 -2.35
CA PRO A 122 12.86 19.65 -3.22
C PRO A 122 13.64 18.93 -4.32
N LEU A 123 14.15 17.72 -4.04
CA LEU A 123 14.88 16.91 -5.02
C LEU A 123 13.96 16.27 -6.07
N TYR A 124 12.73 15.89 -5.69
CA TYR A 124 11.73 15.45 -6.66
C TYR A 124 11.31 16.58 -7.58
N PHE A 125 11.13 17.79 -7.05
CA PHE A 125 10.66 18.96 -7.81
C PHE A 125 11.75 19.72 -8.54
N SER A 126 13.04 19.44 -8.29
CA SER A 126 14.14 19.92 -9.14
C SER A 126 14.27 19.11 -10.43
N ARG A 127 13.70 17.89 -10.46
CA ARG A 127 13.53 17.07 -11.67
C ARG A 127 12.21 17.41 -12.36
N PRO A 128 12.04 17.02 -13.64
CA PRO A 128 10.80 17.26 -14.39
C PRO A 128 9.55 16.51 -13.88
N ILE A 129 9.56 15.93 -12.66
CA ILE A 129 8.34 15.42 -12.02
C ILE A 129 7.62 16.60 -11.36
N GLY A 130 6.52 17.03 -11.96
CA GLY A 130 5.64 18.03 -11.35
C GLY A 130 4.95 17.52 -10.09
N ARG A 131 4.42 18.45 -9.27
CA ARG A 131 3.67 18.14 -8.03
C ARG A 131 2.51 17.17 -8.25
N ASN A 132 1.74 17.36 -9.31
CA ASN A 132 0.60 16.50 -9.63
C ASN A 132 1.05 15.07 -9.97
N ALA A 133 2.14 14.92 -10.73
CA ALA A 133 2.71 13.63 -11.05
C ALA A 133 3.21 12.89 -9.79
N TYR A 134 3.79 13.62 -8.83
CA TYR A 134 4.15 13.05 -7.52
C TYR A 134 2.92 12.53 -6.77
N VAL A 135 1.85 13.34 -6.64
CA VAL A 135 0.63 12.94 -5.93
C VAL A 135 -0.03 11.73 -6.60
N VAL A 136 -0.15 11.74 -7.93
CA VAL A 136 -0.70 10.62 -8.71
C VAL A 136 0.15 9.37 -8.52
N ALA A 137 1.48 9.47 -8.52
CA ALA A 137 2.35 8.31 -8.29
C ALA A 137 2.16 7.71 -6.89
N LYS A 138 2.03 8.55 -5.86
CA LYS A 138 1.78 8.08 -4.48
C LYS A 138 0.40 7.46 -4.35
N LEU A 139 -0.63 8.11 -4.90
CA LEU A 139 -2.00 7.59 -4.89
C LEU A 139 -2.12 6.26 -5.65
N LEU A 140 -1.51 6.15 -6.84
CA LEU A 140 -1.47 4.90 -7.59
C LEU A 140 -0.71 3.81 -6.82
N GLY A 141 0.44 4.13 -6.25
CA GLY A 141 1.23 3.16 -5.48
C GLY A 141 0.50 2.64 -4.25
N THR A 142 -0.08 3.53 -3.44
CA THR A 142 -0.86 3.15 -2.27
C THR A 142 -2.14 2.42 -2.68
N GLY A 143 -2.89 2.97 -3.62
CA GLY A 143 -4.14 2.37 -4.12
C GLY A 143 -3.94 0.97 -4.66
N LEU A 144 -2.89 0.72 -5.45
CA LEU A 144 -2.60 -0.62 -5.98
C LEU A 144 -2.18 -1.61 -4.89
N LEU A 145 -1.37 -1.20 -3.92
CA LEU A 145 -1.00 -2.07 -2.79
C LEU A 145 -2.18 -2.41 -1.90
N THR A 146 -3.03 -1.43 -1.62
CA THR A 146 -4.25 -1.64 -0.84
C THR A 146 -5.23 -2.52 -1.63
N LEU A 147 -5.39 -2.26 -2.92
CA LEU A 147 -6.22 -3.06 -3.82
C LEU A 147 -5.75 -4.51 -3.88
N SER A 148 -4.45 -4.78 -3.88
CA SER A 148 -3.97 -6.16 -3.88
C SER A 148 -4.27 -6.89 -2.56
N VAL A 149 -4.42 -6.20 -1.43
CA VAL A 149 -4.83 -6.82 -0.16
C VAL A 149 -6.29 -7.25 -0.20
N SER A 150 -7.18 -6.45 -0.80
CA SER A 150 -8.62 -6.76 -0.84
C SER A 150 -9.04 -7.54 -2.08
N LEU A 151 -8.51 -7.23 -3.26
CA LEU A 151 -8.91 -7.87 -4.51
C LEU A 151 -8.36 -9.29 -4.66
N ALA A 152 -7.11 -9.55 -4.27
CA ALA A 152 -6.51 -10.88 -4.39
C ALA A 152 -7.30 -12.00 -3.66
N PRO A 153 -7.64 -11.86 -2.36
CA PRO A 153 -8.41 -12.88 -1.65
C PRO A 153 -9.83 -13.02 -2.21
N VAL A 154 -10.52 -11.93 -2.54
CA VAL A 154 -11.88 -12.01 -3.13
C VAL A 154 -11.84 -12.67 -4.51
N ALA A 155 -10.83 -12.40 -5.33
CA ALA A 155 -10.65 -13.06 -6.60
C ALA A 155 -10.43 -14.57 -6.42
N ILE A 156 -9.60 -14.97 -5.44
CA ILE A 156 -9.41 -16.39 -5.09
C ILE A 156 -10.73 -17.02 -4.61
N MET A 157 -11.51 -16.31 -3.80
CA MET A 157 -12.83 -16.74 -3.34
C MET A 157 -13.79 -16.94 -4.51
N TRP A 158 -13.88 -15.99 -5.44
CA TRP A 158 -14.71 -16.08 -6.64
C TRP A 158 -14.29 -17.24 -7.55
N ILE A 159 -12.98 -17.38 -7.83
CA ILE A 159 -12.45 -18.49 -8.62
C ILE A 159 -12.80 -19.83 -7.95
N GLY A 160 -12.55 -19.97 -6.65
CA GLY A 160 -12.87 -21.17 -5.89
C GLY A 160 -14.37 -21.50 -5.93
N ASN A 161 -15.23 -20.49 -5.84
CA ASN A 161 -16.68 -20.66 -5.90
C ASN A 161 -17.16 -21.15 -7.27
N VAL A 162 -16.58 -20.63 -8.36
CA VAL A 162 -16.88 -21.05 -9.74
C VAL A 162 -16.38 -22.47 -9.99
N LEU A 163 -15.16 -22.81 -9.56
CA LEU A 163 -14.57 -24.14 -9.78
C LEU A 163 -15.27 -25.25 -8.99
N LEU A 164 -15.84 -24.93 -7.82
CA LEU A 164 -16.57 -25.86 -6.97
C LEU A 164 -18.08 -25.89 -7.25
N ALA A 165 -18.56 -25.19 -8.27
CA ALA A 165 -19.95 -25.23 -8.68
C ALA A 165 -20.30 -26.56 -9.39
N GLN A 166 -21.58 -26.95 -9.34
CA GLN A 166 -22.08 -28.15 -10.02
C GLN A 166 -21.90 -28.04 -11.56
N ASP A 167 -22.12 -26.85 -12.12
CA ASP A 167 -21.82 -26.50 -13.50
C ASP A 167 -20.91 -25.26 -13.54
N PRO A 168 -19.58 -25.44 -13.70
CA PRO A 168 -18.63 -24.34 -13.75
C PRO A 168 -18.83 -23.40 -14.95
N ALA A 169 -19.33 -23.90 -16.07
CA ALA A 169 -19.50 -23.09 -17.28
C ALA A 169 -20.68 -22.12 -17.11
N LEU A 170 -21.76 -22.58 -16.49
CA LEU A 170 -22.90 -21.73 -16.12
C LEU A 170 -22.50 -20.73 -15.02
N ALA A 171 -21.85 -21.21 -13.95
CA ALA A 171 -21.42 -20.38 -12.83
C ALA A 171 -20.45 -19.27 -13.26
N LEU A 172 -19.58 -19.53 -14.23
CA LEU A 172 -18.69 -18.53 -14.79
C LEU A 172 -19.47 -17.42 -15.53
N ARG A 173 -20.46 -17.79 -16.34
CA ARG A 173 -21.26 -16.83 -17.13
C ARG A 173 -22.11 -15.94 -16.24
N GLU A 174 -22.77 -16.53 -15.24
CA GLU A 174 -23.61 -15.79 -14.28
C GLU A 174 -22.76 -14.97 -13.31
N GLY A 175 -21.56 -15.46 -12.95
CA GLY A 175 -20.64 -14.79 -12.03
C GLY A 175 -19.85 -13.61 -12.60
N LEU A 176 -19.97 -13.29 -13.90
CA LEU A 176 -19.27 -12.15 -14.50
C LEU A 176 -19.76 -10.79 -13.94
N ASP A 177 -21.05 -10.67 -13.67
CA ASP A 177 -21.61 -9.46 -13.05
C ASP A 177 -21.07 -9.27 -11.63
N ASP A 178 -20.91 -10.36 -10.87
CA ASP A 178 -20.29 -10.33 -9.56
C ASP A 178 -18.83 -9.89 -9.63
N LEU A 179 -18.09 -10.34 -10.65
CA LEU A 179 -16.69 -9.92 -10.87
C LEU A 179 -16.61 -8.40 -11.10
N GLY A 180 -17.52 -7.83 -11.88
CA GLY A 180 -17.60 -6.38 -12.08
C GLY A 180 -17.83 -5.64 -10.75
N ARG A 181 -18.76 -6.11 -9.93
CA ARG A 181 -19.05 -5.54 -8.60
C ARG A 181 -17.86 -5.66 -7.65
N ILE A 182 -17.18 -6.80 -7.63
CA ILE A 182 -15.97 -7.05 -6.84
C ILE A 182 -14.86 -6.05 -7.20
N VAL A 183 -14.60 -5.88 -8.50
CA VAL A 183 -13.55 -4.97 -8.97
C VAL A 183 -13.88 -3.53 -8.62
N VAL A 184 -15.13 -3.09 -8.87
CA VAL A 184 -15.55 -1.73 -8.54
C VAL A 184 -15.48 -1.47 -7.04
N ALA A 185 -16.01 -2.37 -6.21
CA ALA A 185 -15.96 -2.25 -4.75
C ALA A 185 -14.52 -2.20 -4.24
N GLY A 186 -13.67 -3.14 -4.68
CA GLY A 186 -12.26 -3.19 -4.28
C GLY A 186 -11.50 -1.93 -4.69
N VAL A 187 -11.69 -1.43 -5.92
CA VAL A 187 -11.06 -0.18 -6.39
C VAL A 187 -11.52 1.01 -5.55
N LEU A 188 -12.82 1.15 -5.30
CA LEU A 188 -13.35 2.26 -4.52
C LEU A 188 -12.81 2.24 -3.09
N ILE A 189 -12.87 1.09 -2.41
CA ILE A 189 -12.38 0.93 -1.04
C ILE A 189 -10.87 1.20 -0.97
N ALA A 190 -10.08 0.59 -1.85
CA ALA A 190 -8.63 0.71 -1.83
C ALA A 190 -8.14 2.14 -2.08
N PHE A 191 -8.71 2.82 -3.08
CA PHE A 191 -8.36 4.20 -3.37
C PHE A 191 -8.91 5.17 -2.31
N TYR A 192 -10.08 4.90 -1.74
CA TYR A 192 -10.63 5.70 -0.64
C TYR A 192 -9.72 5.64 0.60
N LEU A 193 -9.44 4.43 1.10
CA LEU A 193 -8.57 4.25 2.26
C LEU A 193 -7.17 4.77 1.98
N GLY A 194 -6.62 4.43 0.80
CA GLY A 194 -5.29 4.89 0.38
C GLY A 194 -5.18 6.41 0.30
N ALA A 195 -6.18 7.09 -0.27
CA ALA A 195 -6.21 8.55 -0.36
C ALA A 195 -6.27 9.20 1.02
N ILE A 196 -7.12 8.70 1.93
CA ILE A 196 -7.21 9.21 3.30
C ILE A 196 -5.90 8.99 4.06
N GLY A 197 -5.32 7.79 3.97
CA GLY A 197 -4.05 7.49 4.61
C GLY A 197 -2.92 8.39 4.11
N LEU A 198 -2.85 8.65 2.80
CA LEU A 198 -1.89 9.58 2.22
C LEU A 198 -2.14 11.03 2.64
N MET A 199 -3.40 11.47 2.67
CA MET A 199 -3.79 12.79 3.14
C MET A 199 -3.31 13.01 4.57
N ILE A 200 -3.61 12.09 5.48
CA ILE A 200 -3.16 12.16 6.88
C ILE A 200 -1.63 12.16 6.96
N SER A 201 -0.98 11.26 6.23
CA SER A 201 0.49 11.15 6.20
C SER A 201 1.16 12.42 5.67
N SER A 202 0.47 13.22 4.85
CA SER A 202 0.99 14.47 4.30
C SER A 202 1.14 15.59 5.33
N PHE A 203 0.49 15.49 6.49
CA PHE A 203 0.57 16.51 7.55
C PHE A 203 1.76 16.33 8.50
N THR A 204 2.50 15.21 8.41
CA THR A 204 3.60 14.94 9.34
C THR A 204 4.74 14.16 8.70
N GLY A 205 5.98 14.54 9.04
CA GLY A 205 7.18 13.76 8.74
C GLY A 205 7.42 12.61 9.74
N ARG A 206 6.68 12.56 10.85
CA ARG A 206 6.86 11.51 11.88
C ARG A 206 5.95 10.32 11.60
N LYS A 207 6.54 9.21 11.14
CA LYS A 207 5.79 8.01 10.75
C LYS A 207 4.90 7.46 11.86
N SER A 208 5.42 7.35 13.08
CA SER A 208 4.66 6.81 14.23
C SER A 208 3.41 7.63 14.54
N VAL A 209 3.48 8.96 14.40
CA VAL A 209 2.33 9.86 14.59
C VAL A 209 1.30 9.63 13.49
N ALA A 210 1.72 9.56 12.22
CA ALA A 210 0.81 9.28 11.11
C ALA A 210 0.11 7.93 11.26
N VAL A 211 0.87 6.86 11.59
CA VAL A 211 0.31 5.52 11.84
C VAL A 211 -0.79 5.59 12.90
N GLY A 212 -0.50 6.21 14.06
CA GLY A 212 -1.46 6.31 15.16
C GLY A 212 -2.74 7.05 14.78
N VAL A 213 -2.62 8.18 14.06
CA VAL A 213 -3.79 8.96 13.62
C VAL A 213 -4.63 8.19 12.59
N ILE A 214 -4.00 7.49 11.64
CA ILE A 214 -4.72 6.71 10.63
C ILE A 214 -5.48 5.54 11.28
N VAL A 215 -4.81 4.76 12.15
CA VAL A 215 -5.46 3.63 12.84
C VAL A 215 -6.63 4.13 13.68
N LEU A 216 -6.40 5.16 14.51
CA LEU A 216 -7.45 5.70 15.37
C LEU A 216 -8.63 6.24 14.55
N GLY A 217 -8.35 6.96 13.47
CA GLY A 217 -9.39 7.50 12.58
C GLY A 217 -10.27 6.40 11.96
N PHE A 218 -9.67 5.33 11.45
CA PHE A 218 -10.44 4.22 10.88
C PHE A 218 -11.21 3.42 11.92
N VAL A 219 -10.61 3.16 13.09
CA VAL A 219 -11.31 2.45 14.19
C VAL A 219 -12.51 3.23 14.69
N ILE A 220 -12.38 4.56 14.85
CA ILE A 220 -13.50 5.43 15.24
C ILE A 220 -14.59 5.43 14.16
N SER A 221 -14.20 5.57 12.88
CA SER A 221 -15.15 5.57 11.76
C SER A 221 -15.94 4.27 11.70
N GLU A 222 -15.28 3.12 11.88
CA GLU A 222 -15.93 1.81 11.86
C GLU A 222 -16.84 1.63 13.07
N SER A 223 -16.36 2.01 14.26
CA SER A 223 -17.14 1.91 15.49
C SER A 223 -18.41 2.78 15.42
N LEU A 224 -18.30 3.98 14.82
CA LEU A 224 -19.44 4.86 14.58
C LEU A 224 -20.41 4.26 13.55
N SER A 225 -19.89 3.71 12.44
CA SER A 225 -20.69 3.04 11.42
C SER A 225 -21.51 1.89 12.03
N LEU A 226 -20.85 1.03 12.81
CA LEU A 226 -21.50 -0.09 13.51
C LEU A 226 -22.57 0.41 14.49
N ALA A 227 -22.24 1.38 15.35
CA ALA A 227 -23.19 1.94 16.33
C ALA A 227 -24.42 2.57 15.66
N LEU A 228 -24.23 3.31 14.55
CA LEU A 228 -25.32 3.87 13.76
C LEU A 228 -26.15 2.79 13.09
N SER A 229 -25.51 1.76 12.53
CA SER A 229 -26.22 0.66 11.87
C SER A 229 -27.11 -0.12 12.82
N GLU A 230 -26.66 -0.32 14.06
CA GLU A 230 -27.44 -1.00 15.10
C GLU A 230 -28.61 -0.13 15.57
N ALA A 231 -28.36 1.16 15.84
CA ALA A 231 -29.41 2.10 16.26
C ALA A 231 -30.54 2.26 15.21
N LEU A 232 -30.23 2.10 13.92
CA LEU A 232 -31.22 2.15 12.85
C LEU A 232 -31.98 0.82 12.68
N ARG A 233 -31.40 -0.31 13.09
CA ARG A 233 -32.06 -1.62 13.08
C ARG A 233 -33.02 -1.80 14.25
N ASP A 234 -32.74 -1.15 15.38
CA ASP A 234 -33.55 -1.16 16.60
C ASP A 234 -34.82 -0.30 16.55
N GLN A 235 -35.34 0.05 15.36
CA GLN A 235 -36.66 0.68 15.26
C GLN A 235 -37.76 -0.38 15.48
N PRO A 236 -38.76 -0.12 16.35
CA PRO A 236 -39.84 -1.06 16.64
C PRO A 236 -40.78 -1.31 15.45
#